data_AF-A0A1Q9GIU2-F1
#
_entry.id   AF-A0A1Q9GIU2-F1
#
_cell.length_a   1.000
_cell.length_b   1.000
_cell.length_c   1.000
_cell.angle_alpha   90.00
_cell.angle_beta   90.00
_cell.angle_gamma   90.00
#
_symmetry.space_group_name_H-M   'P 1'
#
loop_
_entity.id
_entity.type
_entity.pdbx_description
1 polymer ?
#
loop_
_entity_poly.entity_id
_entity_poly.type
_entity_poly.pdbx_seq_one_letter_code
_entity_poly.pdbx_strand_id
1 'polypeptide(L)'
;MRTIIFSGPTLTADKISTIIQADCRPPAKQGDIYLATHDKPDSIVLIDGYFESVPAVWHKEILYAISLGINVYGCSSMGALRAAELSSLGMKGFGFVFEQFHSGHLEDDDEVALVHGPAELGYPSLSTPMINIRATLDAAVAHHIIDASESAQLVLALKELHYPKRSFDNLKQYATKLMDKAKSQPLCNFIDSHSIDIKQQDALSLLQSLASSNADEIIPEKKRSHFAKTDAWERLVSKLDQQRKLELNSVTDEELDRELKLEGRYREYKQQAIARKAALRSAVSHLPDTHNLKKSALLELAFHQSALEKQELDFPKLALWANSQQVSSNEFDRLVETQSLLAWLDHCDQQTASEMLDILKLTNQFAEYQKKIEFKRAHQPQPLSDLALTEQELWDWYIARKQNTITTKDPNDLYLILGFTSREELAEAIAQDYHYYLQKGAK
;
A
#
# COMPACT_ATOMS: atom_id res chain seq x y z
N MET A 1 23.00 -14.06 -18.19
CA MET A 1 22.21 -14.65 -17.10
C MET A 1 21.56 -13.50 -16.34
N ARG A 2 20.23 -13.53 -16.17
CA ARG A 2 19.48 -12.49 -15.45
C ARG A 2 19.26 -12.95 -14.02
N THR A 3 20.02 -12.39 -13.09
CA THR A 3 19.91 -12.68 -11.66
C THR A 3 19.23 -11.50 -10.96
N ILE A 4 18.23 -11.79 -10.13
CA ILE A 4 17.61 -10.81 -9.23
C ILE A 4 18.09 -11.11 -7.80
N ILE A 5 18.54 -10.09 -7.07
CA ILE A 5 19.07 -10.25 -5.70
C ILE A 5 18.28 -9.34 -4.76
N PHE A 6 17.67 -9.90 -3.72
CA PHE A 6 17.00 -9.15 -2.66
C PHE A 6 17.94 -8.97 -1.47
N SER A 7 18.38 -7.74 -1.23
CA SER A 7 19.38 -7.40 -0.22
C SER A 7 19.18 -5.99 0.33
N GLY A 8 19.64 -5.74 1.56
CA GLY A 8 19.70 -4.40 2.12
C GLY A 8 20.77 -4.30 3.20
N PRO A 9 20.45 -4.61 4.47
CA PRO A 9 21.39 -4.44 5.57
C PRO A 9 22.60 -5.37 5.54
N THR A 10 22.50 -6.53 4.88
CA THR A 10 23.64 -7.47 4.79
C THR A 10 24.66 -7.03 3.74
N LEU A 11 24.20 -6.64 2.56
CA LEU A 11 25.03 -6.12 1.47
C LEU A 11 24.31 -5.00 0.72
N THR A 12 25.02 -3.90 0.49
CA THR A 12 24.51 -2.79 -0.34
C THR A 12 24.54 -3.14 -1.83
N ALA A 13 23.66 -2.51 -2.61
CA ALA A 13 23.63 -2.67 -4.06
C ALA A 13 24.99 -2.35 -4.71
N ASP A 14 25.68 -1.30 -4.23
CA ASP A 14 27.03 -0.93 -4.69
C ASP A 14 27.99 -2.09 -4.48
N LYS A 15 28.01 -2.71 -3.29
CA LYS A 15 28.89 -3.84 -3.01
C LYS A 15 28.56 -5.04 -3.91
N ILE A 16 27.29 -5.34 -4.11
CA ILE A 16 26.86 -6.46 -4.97
C ILE A 16 27.33 -6.26 -6.42
N SER A 17 27.17 -5.04 -6.96
CA SER A 17 27.53 -4.72 -8.34
C SER A 17 29.03 -4.86 -8.64
N THR A 18 29.89 -4.78 -7.61
CA THR A 18 31.35 -5.05 -7.75
C THR A 18 31.67 -6.54 -7.92
N ILE A 19 30.74 -7.44 -7.60
CA ILE A 19 30.92 -8.90 -7.57
C ILE A 19 30.24 -9.55 -8.76
N ILE A 20 28.98 -9.17 -9.04
CA ILE A 20 28.16 -9.77 -10.09
C ILE A 20 27.22 -8.73 -10.72
N GLN A 21 27.02 -8.82 -12.03
CA GLN A 21 26.00 -8.04 -12.72
C GLN A 21 24.61 -8.64 -12.44
N ALA A 22 23.82 -7.97 -11.61
CA ALA A 22 22.51 -8.43 -11.18
C ALA A 22 21.53 -7.25 -10.97
N ASP A 23 20.24 -7.55 -11.04
CA ASP A 23 19.15 -6.64 -10.65
C ASP A 23 19.01 -6.68 -9.12
N CYS A 24 19.57 -5.67 -8.44
CA CYS A 24 19.55 -5.56 -6.98
C CYS A 24 18.26 -4.87 -6.54
N ARG A 25 17.47 -5.58 -5.71
CA ARG A 25 16.22 -5.12 -5.15
C ARG A 25 16.33 -4.95 -3.63
N PRO A 26 15.46 -4.12 -3.01
CA PRO A 26 15.31 -4.02 -1.57
C PRO A 26 15.19 -5.37 -0.85
N PRO A 27 15.32 -5.42 0.49
CA PRO A 27 14.92 -6.59 1.26
C PRO A 27 13.51 -7.05 0.85
N ALA A 28 13.31 -8.35 0.62
CA ALA A 28 12.04 -8.87 0.13
C ALA A 28 10.93 -8.81 1.20
N LYS A 29 9.70 -8.52 0.77
CA LYS A 29 8.45 -8.71 1.52
C LYS A 29 7.48 -9.58 0.73
N GLN A 30 6.34 -9.91 1.33
CA GLN A 30 5.27 -10.67 0.68
C GLN A 30 4.90 -10.06 -0.68
N GLY A 31 4.90 -10.90 -1.71
CA GLY A 31 4.58 -10.57 -3.09
C GLY A 31 5.79 -10.29 -3.96
N ASP A 32 6.93 -9.90 -3.39
CA ASP A 32 8.08 -9.45 -4.17
C ASP A 32 8.72 -10.58 -4.99
N ILE A 33 8.79 -11.79 -4.44
CA ILE A 33 9.33 -12.96 -5.16
C ILE A 33 8.38 -13.34 -6.30
N TYR A 34 7.07 -13.32 -6.07
CA TYR A 34 6.08 -13.53 -7.13
C TYR A 34 6.23 -12.50 -8.25
N LEU A 35 6.30 -11.20 -7.90
CA LEU A 35 6.43 -10.12 -8.88
C LEU A 35 7.73 -10.25 -9.69
N ALA A 36 8.84 -10.64 -9.06
CA ALA A 36 10.11 -10.90 -9.73
C ALA A 36 10.03 -12.04 -10.77
N THR A 37 9.09 -12.99 -10.65
CA THR A 37 8.94 -14.05 -11.66
C THR A 37 8.49 -13.52 -13.03
N HIS A 38 7.80 -12.38 -13.09
CA HIS A 38 7.36 -11.79 -14.36
C HIS A 38 8.53 -11.32 -15.24
N ASP A 39 9.67 -11.01 -14.62
CA ASP A 39 10.89 -10.65 -15.30
C ASP A 39 11.62 -11.84 -15.93
N LYS A 40 11.13 -13.06 -15.68
CA LYS A 40 11.70 -14.33 -16.15
C LYS A 40 13.21 -14.41 -15.88
N PRO A 41 13.68 -14.17 -14.64
CA PRO A 41 15.09 -14.31 -14.31
C PRO A 41 15.51 -15.79 -14.42
N ASP A 42 16.80 -16.00 -14.67
CA ASP A 42 17.39 -17.35 -14.59
C ASP A 42 17.51 -17.78 -13.12
N SER A 43 17.83 -16.81 -12.25
CA SER A 43 18.05 -17.04 -10.81
C SER A 43 17.50 -15.89 -9.95
N ILE A 44 16.97 -16.23 -8.79
CA ILE A 44 16.60 -15.29 -7.72
C ILE A 44 17.45 -15.63 -6.48
N VAL A 45 18.10 -14.64 -5.89
CA VAL A 45 18.84 -14.76 -4.64
C VAL A 45 18.11 -13.97 -3.56
N LEU A 46 17.65 -14.67 -2.52
CA LEU A 46 17.09 -14.06 -1.33
C LEU A 46 18.19 -13.98 -0.27
N ILE A 47 18.66 -12.76 0.04
CA ILE A 47 19.57 -12.52 1.16
C ILE A 47 18.71 -12.00 2.32
N ASP A 48 18.22 -10.77 2.18
CA ASP A 48 17.45 -10.08 3.21
C ASP A 48 15.97 -10.01 2.87
N GLY A 49 15.16 -9.91 3.91
CA GLY A 49 13.84 -9.33 3.76
C GLY A 49 13.37 -8.64 5.03
N TYR A 50 12.23 -7.96 4.93
CA TYR A 50 11.70 -7.16 6.02
C TYR A 50 11.18 -8.05 7.16
N PHE A 51 11.47 -7.63 8.39
CA PHE A 51 11.02 -8.28 9.61
C PHE A 51 9.99 -7.39 10.32
N GLU A 52 8.92 -8.00 10.88
CA GLU A 52 7.81 -7.42 11.68
C GLU A 52 6.96 -6.29 11.06
N SER A 53 7.56 -5.36 10.33
CA SER A 53 6.92 -4.15 9.78
C SER A 53 5.98 -4.40 8.60
N VAL A 54 6.22 -5.49 7.86
CA VAL A 54 5.40 -5.94 6.73
C VAL A 54 5.36 -7.47 6.71
N PRO A 55 4.33 -8.09 6.09
CA PRO A 55 4.30 -9.54 5.95
C PRO A 55 5.55 -10.05 5.22
N ALA A 56 6.22 -11.03 5.84
CA ALA A 56 7.40 -11.68 5.28
C ALA A 56 7.06 -12.48 4.01
N VAL A 57 8.10 -12.76 3.21
CA VAL A 57 8.01 -13.58 1.99
C VAL A 57 7.36 -14.93 2.31
N TRP A 58 6.34 -15.30 1.56
CA TRP A 58 5.68 -16.59 1.70
C TRP A 58 6.46 -17.71 1.02
N HIS A 59 6.48 -18.88 1.66
CA HIS A 59 7.01 -20.12 1.07
C HIS A 59 6.41 -20.40 -0.31
N LYS A 60 5.12 -20.12 -0.50
CA LYS A 60 4.45 -20.32 -1.78
C LYS A 60 4.98 -19.46 -2.91
N GLU A 61 5.49 -18.27 -2.65
CA GLU A 61 6.08 -17.43 -3.70
C GLU A 61 7.38 -18.07 -4.22
N ILE A 62 8.20 -18.59 -3.30
CA ILE A 62 9.43 -19.30 -3.62
C ILE A 62 9.14 -20.60 -4.38
N LEU A 63 8.19 -21.40 -3.88
CA LEU A 63 7.76 -22.63 -4.56
C LEU A 63 7.17 -22.35 -5.94
N TYR A 64 6.44 -21.25 -6.11
CA TYR A 64 5.94 -20.83 -7.40
C TYR A 64 7.08 -20.48 -8.37
N ALA A 65 8.08 -19.69 -7.93
CA ALA A 65 9.26 -19.38 -8.74
C ALA A 65 10.02 -20.66 -9.16
N ILE A 66 10.24 -21.60 -8.24
CA ILE A 66 10.85 -22.90 -8.53
C ILE A 66 10.03 -23.70 -9.54
N SER A 67 8.69 -23.69 -9.42
CA SER A 67 7.80 -24.39 -10.36
C SER A 67 7.86 -23.85 -11.79
N LEU A 68 8.30 -22.59 -11.97
CA LEU A 68 8.57 -21.98 -13.27
C LEU A 68 9.96 -22.35 -13.83
N GLY A 69 10.79 -23.07 -13.06
CA GLY A 69 12.15 -23.44 -13.42
C GLY A 69 13.21 -22.38 -13.07
N ILE A 70 12.85 -21.36 -12.29
CA ILE A 70 13.79 -20.34 -11.81
C ILE A 70 14.63 -20.95 -10.68
N ASN A 71 15.95 -20.77 -10.72
CA ASN A 71 16.82 -21.18 -9.62
C ASN A 71 16.65 -20.20 -8.44
N VAL A 72 16.18 -20.67 -7.29
CA VAL A 72 16.04 -19.82 -6.11
C VAL A 72 17.09 -20.18 -5.06
N TYR A 73 17.94 -19.22 -4.73
CA TYR A 73 18.99 -19.33 -3.71
C TYR A 73 18.61 -18.56 -2.45
N GLY A 74 19.00 -19.07 -1.29
CA GLY A 74 18.87 -18.37 -0.01
C GLY A 74 20.11 -18.51 0.86
N CYS A 75 20.54 -17.41 1.48
CA CYS A 75 21.68 -17.39 2.39
C CYS A 75 21.55 -16.29 3.45
N SER A 76 22.48 -16.28 4.42
CA SER A 76 22.79 -15.17 5.33
C SER A 76 21.73 -14.71 6.34
N SER A 77 20.53 -14.35 5.90
CA SER A 77 19.50 -13.68 6.71
C SER A 77 18.17 -14.45 6.55
N MET A 78 17.04 -13.76 6.33
CA MET A 78 15.76 -14.44 6.05
C MET A 78 15.85 -15.42 4.85
N GLY A 79 16.77 -15.19 3.92
CA GLY A 79 17.08 -16.15 2.86
C GLY A 79 17.54 -17.51 3.35
N ALA A 80 18.41 -17.56 4.36
CA ALA A 80 18.88 -18.81 4.94
C ALA A 80 17.76 -19.59 5.62
N LEU A 81 16.89 -18.90 6.38
CA LEU A 81 15.70 -19.51 7.01
C LEU A 81 14.81 -20.18 5.96
N ARG A 82 14.43 -19.43 4.92
CA ARG A 82 13.56 -19.95 3.85
C ARG A 82 14.22 -21.09 3.09
N ALA A 83 15.53 -21.02 2.87
CA ALA A 83 16.26 -22.12 2.25
C ALA A 83 16.29 -23.38 3.13
N ALA A 84 16.50 -23.25 4.44
CA ALA A 84 16.48 -24.39 5.36
C ALA A 84 15.14 -25.13 5.31
N GLU A 85 14.03 -24.37 5.33
CA GLU A 85 12.66 -24.89 5.26
C GLU A 85 12.30 -25.49 3.90
N LEU A 86 12.83 -24.96 2.79
CA LEU A 86 12.43 -25.31 1.42
C LEU A 86 13.50 -26.07 0.62
N SER A 87 14.61 -26.44 1.25
CA SER A 87 15.72 -27.19 0.65
C SER A 87 15.25 -28.48 -0.03
N SER A 88 14.43 -29.26 0.68
CA SER A 88 13.82 -30.51 0.18
C SER A 88 12.83 -30.31 -0.97
N LEU A 89 12.38 -29.07 -1.20
CA LEU A 89 11.42 -28.69 -2.24
C LEU A 89 12.06 -27.92 -3.41
N GLY A 90 13.39 -27.79 -3.41
CA GLY A 90 14.18 -27.30 -4.54
C GLY A 90 14.82 -25.91 -4.36
N MET A 91 14.61 -25.23 -3.22
CA MET A 91 15.36 -24.01 -2.92
C MET A 91 16.81 -24.37 -2.56
N LYS A 92 17.78 -23.62 -3.08
CA LYS A 92 19.21 -23.87 -2.87
C LYS A 92 19.72 -23.02 -1.70
N GLY A 93 20.03 -23.67 -0.58
CA GLY A 93 20.69 -23.00 0.55
C GLY A 93 22.18 -22.83 0.36
N PHE A 94 22.75 -21.78 0.94
CA PHE A 94 24.18 -21.52 0.89
C PHE A 94 24.69 -20.83 2.16
N GLY A 95 25.89 -21.20 2.59
CA GLY A 95 26.63 -20.53 3.66
C GLY A 95 26.39 -21.12 5.05
N PHE A 96 27.15 -20.63 6.01
CA PHE A 96 27.14 -21.10 7.39
C PHE A 96 25.77 -20.94 8.03
N VAL A 97 25.10 -19.80 7.84
CA VAL A 97 23.80 -19.52 8.45
C VAL A 97 22.75 -20.54 7.98
N PHE A 98 22.73 -20.85 6.68
CA PHE A 98 21.84 -21.87 6.14
C PHE A 98 22.11 -23.24 6.79
N GLU A 99 23.37 -23.66 6.87
CA GLU A 99 23.71 -24.96 7.47
C GLU A 99 23.32 -25.06 8.95
N GLN A 100 23.43 -23.97 9.71
CA GLN A 100 23.01 -23.93 11.11
C GLN A 100 21.50 -24.16 11.27
N PHE A 101 20.66 -23.52 10.44
CA PHE A 101 19.22 -23.74 10.46
C PHE A 101 18.83 -25.10 9.86
N HIS A 102 19.46 -25.51 8.77
CA HIS A 102 19.14 -26.76 8.10
C HIS A 102 19.44 -27.99 8.95
N SER A 103 20.51 -27.93 9.76
CA SER A 103 20.87 -28.98 10.71
C SER A 103 20.11 -28.92 12.05
N GLY A 104 19.32 -27.86 12.29
CA GLY A 104 18.60 -27.64 13.55
C GLY A 104 19.47 -27.18 14.73
N HIS A 105 20.71 -26.73 14.48
CA HIS A 105 21.53 -26.12 15.55
C HIS A 105 20.99 -24.75 15.96
N LEU A 106 20.38 -24.03 15.03
CA LEU A 106 19.60 -22.82 15.29
C LEU A 106 18.16 -23.06 14.85
N GLU A 107 17.21 -22.66 15.70
CA GLU A 107 15.77 -22.75 15.43
C GLU A 107 15.06 -21.40 15.55
N ASP A 108 15.62 -20.46 16.32
CA ASP A 108 15.00 -19.16 16.55
C ASP A 108 15.25 -18.21 15.36
N ASP A 109 14.18 -17.67 14.78
CA ASP A 109 14.23 -16.67 13.69
C ASP A 109 15.01 -15.39 14.10
N ASP A 110 15.06 -15.10 15.40
CA ASP A 110 15.73 -13.92 15.95
C ASP A 110 17.27 -13.99 15.86
N GLU A 111 17.83 -15.14 15.48
CA GLU A 111 19.27 -15.32 15.32
C GLU A 111 19.83 -14.47 14.18
N VAL A 112 19.02 -14.24 13.14
CA VAL A 112 19.38 -13.44 11.95
C VAL A 112 18.70 -12.08 11.89
N ALA A 113 17.71 -11.84 12.77
CA ALA A 113 16.96 -10.60 12.84
C ALA A 113 17.83 -9.42 13.33
N LEU A 114 17.64 -8.26 12.71
CA LEU A 114 18.24 -6.99 13.13
C LEU A 114 17.33 -5.83 12.76
N VAL A 115 17.52 -4.69 13.42
CA VAL A 115 16.89 -3.42 13.02
C VAL A 115 17.82 -2.71 12.06
N HIS A 116 17.27 -2.19 10.97
CA HIS A 116 18.01 -1.41 9.99
C HIS A 116 17.36 -0.05 9.76
N GLY A 117 18.16 0.91 9.30
CA GLY A 117 17.68 2.22 8.85
C GLY A 117 16.87 2.14 7.56
N PRO A 118 16.32 3.27 7.12
CA PRO A 118 15.46 3.32 5.95
C PRO A 118 16.26 3.21 4.63
N ALA A 119 15.56 2.99 3.52
CA ALA A 119 16.16 2.72 2.21
C ALA A 119 17.05 3.88 1.70
N GLU A 120 16.69 5.11 2.03
CA GLU A 120 17.38 6.34 1.63
C GLU A 120 18.80 6.43 2.20
N LEU A 121 19.08 5.69 3.29
CA LEU A 121 20.42 5.59 3.90
C LEU A 121 21.14 4.28 3.53
N GLY A 122 20.56 3.45 2.65
CA GLY A 122 21.14 2.17 2.25
C GLY A 122 21.00 1.08 3.32
N TYR A 123 19.95 1.13 4.15
CA TYR A 123 19.64 0.12 5.17
C TYR A 123 20.76 -0.11 6.22
N PRO A 124 21.30 0.94 6.86
CA PRO A 124 22.37 0.77 7.85
C PRO A 124 21.88 -0.09 9.02
N SER A 125 22.65 -1.11 9.42
CA SER A 125 22.32 -1.94 10.59
C SER A 125 22.38 -1.10 11.88
N LEU A 126 21.28 -1.07 12.62
CA LEU A 126 21.11 -0.36 13.90
C LEU A 126 21.19 -1.29 15.11
N SER A 127 21.10 -2.61 14.88
CA SER A 127 21.36 -3.64 15.88
C SER A 127 22.21 -4.77 15.29
N THR A 128 22.75 -5.63 16.15
CA THR A 128 23.61 -6.75 15.77
C THR A 128 22.83 -8.07 15.86
N PRO A 129 22.79 -8.88 14.79
CA PRO A 129 22.14 -10.19 14.81
C PRO A 129 22.89 -11.15 15.74
N MET A 130 22.16 -12.05 16.38
CA MET A 130 22.74 -12.94 17.40
C MET A 130 23.82 -13.85 16.83
N ILE A 131 23.66 -14.31 15.59
CA ILE A 131 24.65 -15.17 14.92
C ILE A 131 26.02 -14.51 14.79
N ASN A 132 26.08 -13.19 14.55
CA ASN A 132 27.34 -12.44 14.48
C ASN A 132 27.98 -12.30 15.88
N ILE A 133 27.15 -12.13 16.92
CA ILE A 133 27.60 -12.11 18.31
C ILE A 133 28.21 -13.46 18.70
N ARG A 134 27.53 -14.57 18.38
CA ARG A 134 28.03 -15.94 18.64
C ARG A 134 29.35 -16.18 17.95
N ALA A 135 29.44 -15.89 16.65
CA ALA A 135 30.67 -16.07 15.88
C ALA A 135 31.84 -15.26 16.46
N THR A 136 31.58 -14.02 16.90
CA THR A 136 32.60 -13.17 17.54
C THR A 136 33.06 -13.75 18.88
N LEU A 137 32.15 -14.29 19.69
CA LEU A 137 32.49 -14.93 20.96
C LEU A 137 33.21 -16.27 20.78
N ASP A 138 32.82 -17.08 19.79
CA ASP A 138 33.50 -18.32 19.43
C ASP A 138 34.95 -18.05 18.99
N ALA A 139 35.16 -16.98 18.23
CA ALA A 139 36.50 -16.53 17.89
C ALA A 139 37.30 -16.07 19.13
N ALA A 140 36.67 -15.39 20.08
CA ALA A 140 37.32 -15.00 21.33
C ALA A 140 37.72 -16.22 22.17
N VAL A 141 36.89 -17.27 22.21
CA VAL A 141 37.19 -18.55 22.84
C VAL A 141 38.38 -19.24 22.15
N ALA A 142 38.37 -19.28 20.82
CA ALA A 142 39.46 -19.87 20.04
C ALA A 142 40.80 -19.13 20.24
N HIS A 143 40.77 -17.83 20.52
CA HIS A 143 41.95 -17.03 20.85
C HIS A 143 42.30 -17.03 22.34
N HIS A 144 41.61 -17.84 23.16
CA HIS A 144 41.79 -17.94 24.60
C HIS A 144 41.63 -16.60 25.34
N ILE A 145 40.81 -15.69 24.81
CA ILE A 145 40.46 -14.41 25.45
C ILE A 145 39.45 -14.63 26.58
N ILE A 146 38.51 -15.55 26.35
CA ILE A 146 37.53 -16.04 27.31
C ILE A 146 37.42 -17.57 27.19
N ASP A 147 36.83 -18.22 28.19
CA ASP A 147 36.50 -19.64 28.11
C ASP A 147 35.07 -19.89 27.59
N ALA A 148 34.75 -21.16 27.32
CA ALA A 148 33.45 -21.56 26.78
C ALA A 148 32.29 -21.29 27.75
N SER A 149 32.53 -21.35 29.07
CA SER A 149 31.50 -21.06 30.08
C SER A 149 31.18 -19.56 30.11
N GLU A 150 32.19 -18.72 30.00
CA GLU A 150 32.05 -17.26 29.94
C GLU A 150 31.31 -16.83 28.66
N SER A 151 31.67 -17.42 27.51
CA SER A 151 30.94 -17.21 26.25
C SER A 151 29.46 -17.59 26.38
N ALA A 152 29.17 -18.78 26.93
CA ALA A 152 27.79 -19.23 27.12
C ALA A 152 26.98 -18.30 28.04
N GLN A 153 27.58 -17.78 29.11
CA GLN A 153 26.92 -16.80 29.99
C GLN A 153 26.58 -15.49 29.28
N LEU A 154 27.48 -14.98 28.43
CA LEU A 154 27.23 -13.77 27.63
C LEU A 154 26.15 -13.99 26.57
N VAL A 155 26.17 -15.14 25.90
CA VAL A 155 25.15 -15.56 24.94
C VAL A 155 23.77 -15.60 25.60
N LEU A 156 23.66 -16.24 26.77
CA LEU A 156 22.41 -16.31 27.54
C LEU A 156 21.93 -14.89 27.90
N ALA A 157 22.82 -14.04 28.42
CA ALA A 157 22.46 -12.68 28.81
C ALA A 157 21.97 -11.81 27.62
N LEU A 158 22.52 -12.00 26.43
CA LEU A 158 22.10 -11.26 25.23
C LEU A 158 20.86 -11.84 24.55
N LYS A 159 20.59 -13.15 24.70
CA LYS A 159 19.33 -13.76 24.23
C LYS A 159 18.11 -13.24 25.00
N GLU A 160 18.27 -12.87 26.27
CA GLU A 160 17.22 -12.19 27.06
C GLU A 160 16.87 -10.80 26.52
N LEU A 161 17.74 -10.17 25.72
CA LEU A 161 17.41 -8.91 25.06
C LEU A 161 16.59 -9.18 23.79
N HIS A 162 15.51 -8.42 23.61
CA HIS A 162 14.85 -8.31 22.31
C HIS A 162 15.87 -7.84 21.24
N TYR A 163 15.84 -8.43 20.04
CA TYR A 163 16.85 -8.24 18.99
C TYR A 163 17.17 -6.76 18.61
N PRO A 164 16.24 -5.77 18.69
CA PRO A 164 16.55 -4.35 18.47
C PRO A 164 17.55 -3.77 19.46
N LYS A 165 17.68 -4.38 20.64
CA LYS A 165 18.60 -3.95 21.68
C LYS A 165 19.94 -4.69 21.63
N ARG A 166 20.13 -5.66 20.74
CA ARG A 166 21.40 -6.39 20.64
C ARG A 166 22.43 -5.53 19.91
N SER A 167 23.59 -5.36 20.51
CA SER A 167 24.71 -4.64 19.90
C SER A 167 26.02 -5.09 20.52
N PHE A 168 27.13 -4.88 19.82
CA PHE A 168 28.46 -5.11 20.38
C PHE A 168 28.74 -4.21 21.61
N ASP A 169 28.15 -3.01 21.67
CA ASP A 169 28.27 -2.16 22.86
C ASP A 169 27.55 -2.76 24.06
N ASN A 170 26.36 -3.34 23.88
CA ASN A 170 25.69 -4.07 24.95
C ASN A 170 26.44 -5.35 25.33
N LEU A 171 27.04 -6.07 24.37
CA LEU A 171 27.92 -7.19 24.67
C LEU A 171 29.07 -6.77 25.58
N LYS A 172 29.76 -5.65 25.27
CA LYS A 172 30.82 -5.09 26.11
C LYS A 172 30.32 -4.72 27.51
N GLN A 173 29.13 -4.13 27.62
CA GLN A 173 28.54 -3.82 28.93
C GLN A 173 28.28 -5.08 29.76
N TYR A 174 27.69 -6.13 29.16
CA TYR A 174 27.48 -7.40 29.86
C TYR A 174 28.79 -8.08 30.26
N ALA A 175 29.82 -8.04 29.42
CA ALA A 175 31.16 -8.52 29.77
C ALA A 175 31.70 -7.82 31.03
N THR A 176 31.61 -6.48 31.09
CA THR A 176 32.07 -5.73 32.28
C THR A 176 31.24 -5.97 33.54
N LYS A 177 29.99 -6.41 33.40
CA LYS A 177 29.09 -6.70 34.52
C LYS A 177 29.27 -8.12 35.07
N LEU A 178 29.51 -9.09 34.19
CA LEU A 178 29.55 -10.51 34.52
C LEU A 178 30.97 -11.01 34.85
N MET A 179 32.00 -10.25 34.45
CA MET A 179 33.40 -10.64 34.57
C MET A 179 34.20 -9.56 35.30
N ASP A 180 35.36 -9.92 35.84
CA ASP A 180 36.28 -8.95 36.41
C ASP A 180 37.01 -8.15 35.32
N LYS A 181 37.52 -6.97 35.69
CA LYS A 181 38.16 -6.05 34.74
C LYS A 181 39.35 -6.67 34.00
N ALA A 182 40.08 -7.59 34.64
CA ALA A 182 41.22 -8.27 34.06
C ALA A 182 40.84 -9.14 32.85
N LYS A 183 39.62 -9.69 32.83
CA LYS A 183 39.10 -10.50 31.72
C LYS A 183 38.19 -9.72 30.77
N SER A 184 37.36 -8.80 31.29
CA SER A 184 36.43 -8.04 30.44
C SER A 184 37.15 -7.09 29.48
N GLN A 185 38.29 -6.50 29.88
CA GLN A 185 39.01 -5.54 29.05
C GLN A 185 39.65 -6.18 27.80
N PRO A 186 40.35 -7.34 27.89
CA PRO A 186 40.78 -8.08 26.71
C PRO A 186 39.63 -8.41 25.75
N LEU A 187 38.47 -8.83 26.26
CA LEU A 187 37.31 -9.13 25.44
C LEU A 187 36.75 -7.88 24.73
N CYS A 188 36.63 -6.75 25.42
CA CYS A 188 36.20 -5.49 24.79
C CYS A 188 37.13 -5.09 23.64
N ASN A 189 38.45 -5.15 23.87
CA ASN A 189 39.45 -4.84 22.84
C ASN A 189 39.36 -5.82 21.65
N PHE A 190 39.10 -7.09 21.93
CA PHE A 190 38.91 -8.12 20.91
C PHE A 190 37.67 -7.81 20.04
N ILE A 191 36.53 -7.50 20.66
CA ILE A 191 35.29 -7.15 19.94
C ILE A 191 35.49 -5.95 19.01
N ASP A 192 36.20 -4.91 19.47
CA ASP A 192 36.43 -3.70 18.67
C ASP A 192 37.32 -3.95 17.44
N SER A 193 38.16 -5.00 17.46
CA SER A 193 39.14 -5.28 16.39
C SER A 193 38.86 -6.55 15.57
N HIS A 194 38.06 -7.47 16.09
CA HIS A 194 37.84 -8.82 15.53
C HIS A 194 36.35 -9.21 15.53
N SER A 195 35.43 -8.25 15.46
CA SER A 195 34.01 -8.57 15.25
C SER A 195 33.81 -9.28 13.91
N ILE A 196 32.98 -10.32 13.93
CA ILE A 196 32.74 -11.18 12.76
C ILE A 196 31.33 -10.95 12.24
N ASP A 197 31.22 -10.67 10.94
CA ASP A 197 29.95 -10.57 10.23
C ASP A 197 29.73 -11.81 9.33
N ILE A 198 29.17 -12.86 9.92
CA ILE A 198 28.87 -14.11 9.20
C ILE A 198 27.82 -13.86 8.12
N LYS A 199 26.82 -13.01 8.40
CA LYS A 199 25.80 -12.66 7.40
C LYS A 199 26.45 -12.10 6.14
N GLN A 200 27.37 -11.15 6.29
CA GLN A 200 28.09 -10.58 5.15
C GLN A 200 28.96 -11.64 4.45
N GLN A 201 29.68 -12.48 5.20
CA GLN A 201 30.54 -13.52 4.62
C GLN A 201 29.77 -14.54 3.79
N ASP A 202 28.61 -15.00 4.28
CA ASP A 202 27.72 -15.93 3.56
C ASP A 202 27.25 -15.33 2.23
N ALA A 203 26.77 -14.09 2.29
CA ALA A 203 26.27 -13.39 1.12
C ALA A 203 27.38 -13.17 0.08
N LEU A 204 28.56 -12.72 0.49
CA LEU A 204 29.72 -12.55 -0.40
C LEU A 204 30.12 -13.88 -1.06
N SER A 205 30.18 -14.96 -0.27
CA SER A 205 30.60 -16.28 -0.75
C SER A 205 29.64 -16.84 -1.80
N LEU A 206 28.32 -16.72 -1.58
CA LEU A 206 27.31 -17.12 -2.57
C LEU A 206 27.47 -16.32 -3.87
N LEU A 207 27.57 -14.99 -3.78
CA LEU A 207 27.67 -14.14 -4.96
C LEU A 207 28.96 -14.40 -5.76
N GLN A 208 30.08 -14.64 -5.09
CA GLN A 208 31.34 -15.03 -5.73
C GLN A 208 31.23 -16.40 -6.43
N SER A 209 30.55 -17.36 -5.80
CA SER A 209 30.27 -18.67 -6.39
C SER A 209 29.42 -18.55 -7.65
N LEU A 210 28.38 -17.71 -7.63
CA LEU A 210 27.51 -17.44 -8.78
C LEU A 210 28.24 -16.67 -9.90
N ALA A 211 29.11 -15.73 -9.55
CA ALA A 211 29.90 -14.97 -10.53
C ALA A 211 30.94 -15.86 -11.25
N SER A 212 31.46 -16.88 -10.57
CA SER A 212 32.48 -17.80 -11.10
C SER A 212 31.88 -18.97 -11.90
N SER A 213 30.58 -19.23 -11.74
CA SER A 213 29.89 -20.35 -12.39
C SER A 213 29.24 -19.89 -13.70
N ASN A 214 29.69 -20.47 -14.83
CA ASN A 214 29.13 -20.16 -16.16
C ASN A 214 27.90 -20.99 -16.55
N ALA A 215 27.41 -21.87 -15.67
CA ALA A 215 26.29 -22.76 -15.98
C ALA A 215 25.50 -23.08 -14.71
N ASP A 216 24.33 -22.46 -14.56
CA ASP A 216 23.25 -23.10 -13.81
C ASP A 216 22.42 -23.91 -14.80
N GLU A 217 22.39 -25.23 -14.64
CA GLU A 217 21.41 -26.06 -15.33
C GLU A 217 20.01 -25.58 -14.93
N ILE A 218 19.23 -25.12 -15.92
CA ILE A 218 17.80 -24.87 -15.77
C ILE A 218 17.18 -26.12 -15.15
N ILE A 219 16.44 -25.98 -14.06
CA ILE A 219 15.81 -27.11 -13.38
C ILE A 219 14.94 -27.85 -14.42
N PRO A 220 15.30 -29.11 -14.78
CA PRO A 220 14.57 -29.85 -15.79
C PRO A 220 13.11 -29.97 -15.40
N GLU A 221 12.20 -29.87 -16.37
CA GLU A 221 10.75 -29.83 -16.12
C GLU A 221 10.26 -31.02 -15.27
N LYS A 222 10.90 -32.19 -15.42
CA LYS A 222 10.64 -33.41 -14.65
C LYS A 222 11.04 -33.35 -13.17
N LYS A 223 11.89 -32.41 -12.76
CA LYS A 223 12.33 -32.18 -11.37
C LYS A 223 11.60 -31.00 -10.71
N ARG A 224 10.73 -30.29 -11.43
CA ARG A 224 9.97 -29.17 -10.88
C ARG A 224 8.93 -29.69 -9.89
N SER A 225 8.92 -29.14 -8.69
CA SER A 225 7.92 -29.48 -7.68
C SER A 225 6.52 -29.06 -8.16
N HIS A 226 5.52 -29.90 -7.91
CA HIS A 226 4.14 -29.60 -8.28
C HIS A 226 3.60 -28.48 -7.38
N PHE A 227 3.35 -27.29 -7.95
CA PHE A 227 2.80 -26.17 -7.21
C PHE A 227 1.27 -26.22 -7.17
N ALA A 228 0.70 -26.37 -5.96
CA ALA A 228 -0.74 -26.31 -5.74
C ALA A 228 -1.19 -24.90 -5.34
N LYS A 229 -2.05 -24.30 -6.17
CA LYS A 229 -2.72 -23.03 -5.87
C LYS A 229 -3.72 -23.23 -4.73
N THR A 230 -3.70 -22.33 -3.76
CA THR A 230 -4.70 -22.27 -2.68
C THR A 230 -5.44 -20.95 -2.76
N ASP A 231 -6.63 -20.86 -2.17
CA ASP A 231 -7.43 -19.63 -2.17
C ASP A 231 -6.65 -18.40 -1.66
N ALA A 232 -5.84 -18.56 -0.60
CA ALA A 232 -4.99 -17.49 -0.08
C ALA A 232 -3.93 -17.02 -1.10
N TRP A 233 -3.41 -17.94 -1.90
CA TRP A 233 -2.46 -17.65 -2.98
C TRP A 233 -3.15 -16.90 -4.13
N GLU A 234 -4.32 -17.37 -4.55
CA GLU A 234 -5.08 -16.74 -5.64
C GLU A 234 -5.50 -15.31 -5.29
N ARG A 235 -5.91 -15.06 -4.04
CA ARG A 235 -6.22 -13.70 -3.56
C ARG A 235 -5.00 -12.78 -3.60
N LEU A 236 -3.83 -13.25 -3.16
CA LEU A 236 -2.59 -12.46 -3.22
C LEU A 236 -2.23 -12.13 -4.66
N VAL A 237 -2.20 -13.14 -5.53
CA VAL A 237 -1.88 -12.98 -6.96
C VAL A 237 -2.84 -12.02 -7.64
N SER A 238 -4.16 -12.18 -7.43
CA SER A 238 -5.16 -11.28 -8.03
C SER A 238 -4.96 -9.83 -7.61
N LYS A 239 -4.65 -9.59 -6.32
CA LYS A 239 -4.39 -8.24 -5.80
C LYS A 239 -3.12 -7.63 -6.43
N LEU A 240 -2.03 -8.39 -6.47
CA LEU A 240 -0.75 -7.92 -7.02
C LEU A 240 -0.82 -7.69 -8.53
N ASP A 241 -1.48 -8.58 -9.27
CA ASP A 241 -1.68 -8.43 -10.72
C ASP A 241 -2.56 -7.21 -11.04
N GLN A 242 -3.57 -6.93 -10.22
CA GLN A 242 -4.39 -5.72 -10.34
C GLN A 242 -3.53 -4.48 -10.08
N GLN A 243 -2.80 -4.41 -8.97
CA GLN A 243 -1.91 -3.29 -8.66
C GLN A 243 -0.88 -3.03 -9.76
N ARG A 244 -0.22 -4.09 -10.24
CA ARG A 244 0.76 -4.00 -11.33
C ARG A 244 0.12 -3.49 -12.64
N LYS A 245 -1.10 -3.92 -12.97
CA LYS A 245 -1.84 -3.41 -14.15
C LYS A 245 -2.17 -1.93 -14.00
N LEU A 246 -2.52 -1.48 -12.79
CA LEU A 246 -2.77 -0.07 -12.50
C LEU A 246 -1.50 0.76 -12.65
N GLU A 247 -0.36 0.28 -12.15
CA GLU A 247 0.94 0.94 -12.30
C GLU A 247 1.42 0.98 -13.76
N LEU A 248 1.26 -0.11 -14.51
CA LEU A 248 1.62 -0.16 -15.94
C LEU A 248 0.74 0.73 -16.82
N ASN A 249 -0.50 0.97 -16.39
CA ASN A 249 -1.47 1.82 -17.09
C ASN A 249 -1.66 3.19 -16.41
N SER A 250 -0.77 3.58 -15.48
CA SER A 250 -0.93 4.83 -14.73
C SER A 250 -0.72 6.00 -15.66
N VAL A 251 -1.76 6.81 -15.85
CA VAL A 251 -1.70 8.07 -16.59
C VAL A 251 -0.78 9.01 -15.83
N THR A 252 0.27 9.53 -16.48
CA THR A 252 1.12 10.54 -15.86
C THR A 252 0.38 11.88 -15.74
N ASP A 253 0.76 12.71 -14.75
CA ASP A 253 0.17 14.05 -14.59
C ASP A 253 0.26 14.88 -15.88
N GLU A 254 1.35 14.73 -16.63
CA GLU A 254 1.61 15.44 -17.89
C GLU A 254 0.68 15.01 -19.03
N GLU A 255 0.43 13.70 -19.14
CA GLU A 255 -0.50 13.13 -20.12
C GLU A 255 -1.93 13.56 -19.81
N LEU A 256 -2.36 13.47 -18.54
CA LEU A 256 -3.68 13.91 -18.11
C LEU A 256 -3.87 15.42 -18.35
N ASP A 257 -2.89 16.23 -17.96
CA ASP A 257 -2.89 17.67 -18.16
C ASP A 257 -3.09 18.03 -19.64
N ARG A 258 -2.42 17.30 -20.54
CA ARG A 258 -2.48 17.53 -21.97
C ARG A 258 -3.88 17.26 -22.50
N GLU A 259 -4.48 16.11 -22.18
CA GLU A 259 -5.81 15.76 -22.66
C GLU A 259 -6.88 16.72 -22.10
N LEU A 260 -6.82 17.04 -20.81
CA LEU A 260 -7.74 18.03 -20.21
C LEU A 260 -7.61 19.43 -20.83
N LYS A 261 -6.40 19.83 -21.27
CA LYS A 261 -6.19 21.10 -21.98
C LYS A 261 -6.81 21.07 -23.37
N LEU A 262 -6.71 19.95 -24.09
CA LEU A 262 -7.32 19.78 -25.41
C LEU A 262 -8.85 19.82 -25.35
N GLU A 263 -9.45 19.25 -24.31
CA GLU A 263 -10.90 19.34 -24.08
C GLU A 263 -11.37 20.69 -23.50
N GLY A 264 -10.45 21.59 -23.15
CA GLY A 264 -10.77 22.88 -22.52
C GLY A 264 -11.24 22.77 -21.06
N ARG A 265 -11.16 21.59 -20.45
CA ARG A 265 -11.64 21.31 -19.08
C ARG A 265 -10.54 21.44 -18.01
N TYR A 266 -9.29 21.62 -18.42
CA TYR A 266 -8.14 21.71 -17.51
C TYR A 266 -8.32 22.71 -16.37
N ARG A 267 -8.77 23.93 -16.68
CA ARG A 267 -8.91 24.98 -15.66
C ARG A 267 -9.98 24.64 -14.63
N GLU A 268 -11.09 24.06 -15.08
CA GLU A 268 -12.20 23.62 -14.23
C GLU A 268 -11.73 22.54 -13.25
N TYR A 269 -11.17 21.44 -13.76
CA TYR A 269 -10.71 20.34 -12.92
C TYR A 269 -9.54 20.74 -12.01
N LYS A 270 -8.64 21.61 -12.48
CA LYS A 270 -7.56 22.15 -11.64
C LYS A 270 -8.11 22.95 -10.47
N GLN A 271 -9.12 23.79 -10.70
CA GLN A 271 -9.76 24.55 -9.64
C GLN A 271 -10.47 23.63 -8.63
N GLN A 272 -11.19 22.62 -9.10
CA GLN A 272 -11.81 21.60 -8.24
C GLN A 272 -10.76 20.84 -7.40
N ALA A 273 -9.63 20.46 -8.00
CA ALA A 273 -8.55 19.78 -7.30
C ALA A 273 -7.90 20.66 -6.23
N ILE A 274 -7.68 21.96 -6.51
CA ILE A 274 -7.16 22.92 -5.52
C ILE A 274 -8.14 23.09 -4.36
N ALA A 275 -9.43 23.30 -4.66
CA ALA A 275 -10.47 23.43 -3.65
C ALA A 275 -10.56 22.17 -2.78
N ARG A 276 -10.60 20.98 -3.39
CA ARG A 276 -10.59 19.70 -2.68
C ARG A 276 -9.37 19.56 -1.78
N LYS A 277 -8.18 19.89 -2.27
CA LYS A 277 -6.94 19.82 -1.49
C LYS A 277 -6.94 20.77 -0.29
N ALA A 278 -7.42 22.00 -0.49
CA ALA A 278 -7.52 23.01 0.58
C ALA A 278 -8.54 22.59 1.66
N ALA A 279 -9.71 22.13 1.23
CA ALA A 279 -10.74 21.60 2.12
C ALA A 279 -10.19 20.42 2.94
N LEU A 280 -9.66 19.38 2.29
CA LEU A 280 -9.09 18.23 3.01
C LEU A 280 -7.99 18.62 4.01
N ARG A 281 -7.12 19.56 3.66
CA ARG A 281 -6.10 20.07 4.60
C ARG A 281 -6.73 20.73 5.82
N SER A 282 -7.80 21.50 5.64
CA SER A 282 -8.57 22.12 6.72
C SER A 282 -9.29 21.09 7.59
N ALA A 283 -9.93 20.07 7.00
CA ALA A 283 -10.55 18.98 7.76
C ALA A 283 -9.53 18.26 8.64
N VAL A 284 -8.41 17.83 8.04
CA VAL A 284 -7.39 17.04 8.73
C VAL A 284 -6.79 17.80 9.92
N SER A 285 -6.60 19.12 9.83
CA SER A 285 -6.06 19.91 10.95
C SER A 285 -6.95 19.93 12.19
N HIS A 286 -8.24 19.61 12.05
CA HIS A 286 -9.18 19.55 13.17
C HIS A 286 -9.30 18.16 13.81
N LEU A 287 -8.64 17.14 13.23
CA LEU A 287 -8.68 15.74 13.69
C LEU A 287 -10.10 15.22 14.01
N PRO A 288 -11.04 15.32 13.06
CA PRO A 288 -12.44 14.99 13.33
C PRO A 288 -12.67 13.49 13.48
N ASP A 289 -13.61 13.11 14.36
CA ASP A 289 -14.14 11.75 14.38
C ASP A 289 -15.11 11.56 13.21
N THR A 290 -14.64 10.82 12.20
CA THR A 290 -15.40 10.53 10.97
C THR A 290 -16.06 9.15 10.99
N HIS A 291 -15.99 8.39 12.10
CA HIS A 291 -16.47 7.01 12.10
C HIS A 291 -17.95 6.91 11.72
N ASN A 292 -18.78 7.84 12.23
CA ASN A 292 -20.20 7.93 11.92
C ASN A 292 -20.49 8.50 10.52
N LEU A 293 -19.51 9.18 9.91
CA LEU A 293 -19.63 9.81 8.58
C LEU A 293 -19.13 8.93 7.44
N LYS A 294 -18.44 7.83 7.72
CA LYS A 294 -18.03 6.86 6.67
C LYS A 294 -19.25 6.25 5.97
N LYS A 295 -20.34 5.98 6.70
CA LYS A 295 -21.57 5.46 6.13
C LYS A 295 -22.25 6.48 5.20
N SER A 296 -22.37 7.73 5.62
CA SER A 296 -22.96 8.79 4.79
C SER A 296 -22.10 9.06 3.55
N ALA A 297 -20.78 9.14 3.71
CA ALA A 297 -19.85 9.31 2.60
C ALA A 297 -19.89 8.15 1.59
N LEU A 298 -20.05 6.90 2.07
CA LEU A 298 -20.22 5.74 1.21
C LEU A 298 -21.55 5.79 0.46
N LEU A 299 -22.64 6.18 1.14
CA LEU A 299 -23.95 6.35 0.51
C LEU A 299 -23.92 7.45 -0.55
N GLU A 300 -23.28 8.59 -0.26
CA GLU A 300 -23.10 9.71 -1.20
C GLU A 300 -22.24 9.30 -2.40
N LEU A 301 -21.14 8.57 -2.18
CA LEU A 301 -20.31 8.03 -3.25
C LEU A 301 -21.12 7.06 -4.12
N ALA A 302 -21.77 6.05 -3.52
CA ALA A 302 -22.59 5.09 -4.23
C ALA A 302 -23.71 5.78 -5.01
N PHE A 303 -24.31 6.80 -4.40
CA PHE A 303 -25.31 7.65 -4.99
C PHE A 303 -24.79 8.34 -6.28
N HIS A 304 -23.64 9.02 -6.23
CA HIS A 304 -23.04 9.66 -7.41
C HIS A 304 -22.67 8.68 -8.53
N GLN A 305 -22.45 7.41 -8.20
CA GLN A 305 -22.11 6.36 -9.16
C GLN A 305 -23.31 5.51 -9.62
N SER A 306 -24.55 5.94 -9.33
CA SER A 306 -25.77 5.19 -9.67
C SER A 306 -25.85 3.80 -9.04
N ALA A 307 -25.19 3.61 -7.90
CA ALA A 307 -25.10 2.36 -7.16
C ALA A 307 -25.91 2.40 -5.85
N LEU A 308 -26.99 3.20 -5.85
CA LEU A 308 -27.98 3.27 -4.79
C LEU A 308 -29.35 2.91 -5.37
N GLU A 309 -30.07 1.99 -4.73
CA GLU A 309 -31.46 1.66 -5.07
C GLU A 309 -32.30 1.67 -3.80
N LYS A 310 -33.38 2.47 -3.75
CA LYS A 310 -34.26 2.57 -2.57
C LYS A 310 -33.50 2.88 -1.29
N GLN A 311 -32.50 3.74 -1.37
CA GLN A 311 -31.61 4.10 -0.25
C GLN A 311 -30.72 2.96 0.28
N GLU A 312 -30.63 1.82 -0.43
CA GLU A 312 -29.70 0.73 -0.13
C GLU A 312 -28.55 0.66 -1.15
N LEU A 313 -27.40 0.13 -0.71
CA LEU A 313 -26.20 0.00 -1.53
C LEU A 313 -26.34 -1.16 -2.53
N ASP A 314 -26.15 -0.86 -3.81
CA ASP A 314 -25.99 -1.86 -4.87
C ASP A 314 -24.49 -2.18 -5.05
N PHE A 315 -24.01 -3.14 -4.27
CA PHE A 315 -22.60 -3.57 -4.32
C PHE A 315 -22.14 -4.03 -5.71
N PRO A 316 -22.93 -4.79 -6.50
CA PRO A 316 -22.58 -5.11 -7.88
C PRO A 316 -22.32 -3.88 -8.76
N LYS A 317 -23.20 -2.86 -8.75
CA LYS A 317 -22.99 -1.64 -9.54
C LYS A 317 -21.78 -0.84 -9.07
N LEU A 318 -21.58 -0.76 -7.76
CA LEU A 318 -20.43 -0.07 -7.18
C LEU A 318 -19.10 -0.76 -7.55
N ALA A 319 -19.08 -2.09 -7.57
CA ALA A 319 -17.94 -2.86 -8.06
C ALA A 319 -17.70 -2.68 -9.57
N LEU A 320 -18.76 -2.65 -10.37
CA LEU A 320 -18.66 -2.35 -11.81
C LEU A 320 -18.07 -0.96 -12.06
N TRP A 321 -18.52 0.05 -11.32
CA TRP A 321 -17.96 1.40 -11.38
C TRP A 321 -16.48 1.39 -11.01
N ALA A 322 -16.12 0.82 -9.85
CA ALA A 322 -14.73 0.79 -9.38
C ALA A 322 -13.81 0.12 -10.42
N ASN A 323 -14.25 -0.98 -11.01
CA ASN A 323 -13.50 -1.65 -12.08
C ASN A 323 -13.38 -0.80 -13.35
N SER A 324 -14.45 -0.12 -13.75
CA SER A 324 -14.46 0.75 -14.94
C SER A 324 -13.49 1.94 -14.81
N GLN A 325 -13.34 2.45 -13.59
CA GLN A 325 -12.48 3.58 -13.26
C GLN A 325 -11.10 3.14 -12.76
N GLN A 326 -10.79 1.84 -12.80
CA GLN A 326 -9.52 1.30 -12.35
C GLN A 326 -9.20 1.62 -10.86
N VAL A 327 -10.23 1.71 -10.01
CA VAL A 327 -10.08 2.00 -8.59
C VAL A 327 -9.76 0.71 -7.83
N SER A 328 -8.58 0.65 -7.21
CA SER A 328 -8.20 -0.46 -6.32
C SER A 328 -8.95 -0.40 -4.98
N SER A 329 -8.95 -1.50 -4.21
CA SER A 329 -9.56 -1.52 -2.87
C SER A 329 -8.97 -0.45 -1.93
N ASN A 330 -7.65 -0.25 -1.96
CA ASN A 330 -6.99 0.77 -1.14
C ASN A 330 -7.39 2.19 -1.56
N GLU A 331 -7.52 2.44 -2.86
CA GLU A 331 -7.97 3.74 -3.37
C GLU A 331 -9.44 3.98 -3.04
N PHE A 332 -10.28 2.94 -3.12
CA PHE A 332 -11.68 3.01 -2.72
C PHE A 332 -11.80 3.43 -1.25
N ASP A 333 -11.08 2.76 -0.34
CA ASP A 333 -11.06 3.10 1.09
C ASP A 333 -10.60 4.55 1.32
N ARG A 334 -9.53 4.97 0.62
CA ARG A 334 -9.04 6.36 0.65
C ARG A 334 -10.09 7.35 0.13
N LEU A 335 -10.81 7.01 -0.94
CA LEU A 335 -11.88 7.85 -1.49
C LEU A 335 -12.99 8.03 -0.46
N VAL A 336 -13.50 6.94 0.13
CA VAL A 336 -14.54 7.00 1.18
C VAL A 336 -14.07 7.81 2.37
N GLU A 337 -12.83 7.61 2.83
CA GLU A 337 -12.27 8.37 3.95
C GLU A 337 -12.14 9.87 3.63
N THR A 338 -11.64 10.23 2.45
CA THR A 338 -11.57 11.64 2.03
C THR A 338 -12.96 12.27 1.86
N GLN A 339 -13.96 11.52 1.37
CA GLN A 339 -15.34 12.01 1.32
C GLN A 339 -15.92 12.23 2.72
N SER A 340 -15.62 11.36 3.69
CA SER A 340 -16.08 11.55 5.08
C SER A 340 -15.54 12.82 5.73
N LEU A 341 -14.31 13.22 5.37
CA LEU A 341 -13.70 14.47 5.83
C LEU A 341 -14.37 15.71 5.20
N LEU A 342 -14.77 15.62 3.92
CA LEU A 342 -15.49 16.71 3.26
C LEU A 342 -16.92 16.85 3.81
N ALA A 343 -17.60 15.73 4.04
CA ALA A 343 -18.92 15.72 4.67
C ALA A 343 -18.86 16.33 6.09
N TRP A 344 -17.79 16.06 6.85
CA TRP A 344 -17.57 16.69 8.15
C TRP A 344 -17.44 18.22 8.04
N LEU A 345 -16.63 18.71 7.08
CA LEU A 345 -16.45 20.15 6.86
C LEU A 345 -17.77 20.84 6.52
N ASP A 346 -18.58 20.21 5.67
CA ASP A 346 -19.89 20.75 5.27
C ASP A 346 -20.83 20.91 6.48
N HIS A 347 -20.76 20.01 7.47
CA HIS A 347 -21.52 20.14 8.71
C HIS A 347 -21.02 21.26 9.64
N CYS A 348 -19.75 21.67 9.51
CA CYS A 348 -19.15 22.68 10.37
C CYS A 348 -19.31 24.11 9.83
N ASP A 349 -19.42 24.29 8.51
CA ASP A 349 -19.43 25.61 7.89
C ASP A 349 -20.85 26.06 7.49
N GLN A 350 -21.35 27.10 8.15
CA GLN A 350 -22.70 27.64 7.91
C GLN A 350 -22.72 28.78 6.86
N GLN A 351 -21.58 29.12 6.22
CA GLN A 351 -21.49 30.29 5.32
C GLN A 351 -21.35 29.96 3.83
N THR A 352 -21.57 28.71 3.42
CA THR A 352 -21.40 28.29 2.01
C THR A 352 -22.32 29.05 1.03
N ALA A 353 -23.49 29.51 1.48
CA ALA A 353 -24.44 30.23 0.63
C ALA A 353 -23.91 31.56 0.07
N SER A 354 -23.12 32.33 0.83
CA SER A 354 -22.54 33.58 0.32
C SER A 354 -21.50 33.32 -0.76
N GLU A 355 -20.68 32.29 -0.59
CA GLU A 355 -19.68 31.88 -1.58
C GLU A 355 -20.34 31.37 -2.87
N MET A 356 -21.44 30.61 -2.77
CA MET A 356 -22.22 30.20 -3.94
C MET A 356 -22.74 31.40 -4.73
N LEU A 357 -23.23 32.45 -4.05
CA LEU A 357 -23.68 33.68 -4.71
C LEU A 357 -22.54 34.37 -5.45
N ASP A 358 -21.36 34.45 -4.85
CA ASP A 358 -20.20 35.08 -5.48
C ASP A 358 -19.67 34.26 -6.66
N ILE A 359 -19.67 32.92 -6.58
CA ILE A 359 -19.39 32.05 -7.72
C ILE A 359 -20.39 32.31 -8.86
N LEU A 360 -21.69 32.39 -8.57
CA LEU A 360 -22.71 32.67 -9.58
C LEU A 360 -22.53 34.05 -10.23
N LYS A 361 -22.05 35.05 -9.49
CA LYS A 361 -21.73 36.38 -10.06
C LYS A 361 -20.47 36.32 -10.93
N LEU A 362 -19.42 35.68 -10.45
CA LEU A 362 -18.15 35.52 -11.18
C LEU A 362 -18.32 34.72 -12.48
N THR A 363 -19.26 33.78 -12.49
CA THR A 363 -19.62 32.97 -13.67
C THR A 363 -20.73 33.58 -14.53
N ASN A 364 -21.19 34.79 -14.21
CA ASN A 364 -22.28 35.51 -14.90
C ASN A 364 -23.63 34.76 -14.93
N GLN A 365 -23.87 33.84 -14.00
CA GLN A 365 -25.11 33.07 -13.91
C GLN A 365 -26.13 33.67 -12.93
N PHE A 366 -25.69 34.51 -12.00
CA PHE A 366 -26.54 35.06 -10.92
C PHE A 366 -27.82 35.74 -11.44
N ALA A 367 -27.74 36.53 -12.50
CA ALA A 367 -28.89 37.26 -13.04
C ALA A 367 -30.03 36.34 -13.53
N GLU A 368 -29.71 35.13 -14.02
CA GLU A 368 -30.73 34.18 -14.43
C GLU A 368 -31.45 33.56 -13.22
N TYR A 369 -30.68 33.17 -12.19
CA TYR A 369 -31.24 32.64 -10.95
C TYR A 369 -32.06 33.68 -10.20
N GLN A 370 -31.60 34.94 -10.16
CA GLN A 370 -32.35 36.04 -9.54
C GLN A 370 -33.73 36.21 -10.19
N LYS A 371 -33.82 36.23 -11.52
CA LYS A 371 -35.11 36.32 -12.23
C LYS A 371 -36.06 35.18 -11.89
N LYS A 372 -35.55 33.95 -11.79
CA LYS A 372 -36.34 32.76 -11.38
C LYS A 372 -36.86 32.92 -9.96
N ILE A 373 -36.02 33.35 -9.03
CA ILE A 373 -36.37 33.53 -7.62
C ILE A 373 -37.42 34.64 -7.47
N GLU A 374 -37.24 35.79 -8.12
CA GLU A 374 -38.20 36.90 -8.09
C GLU A 374 -39.57 36.49 -8.64
N PHE A 375 -39.60 35.72 -9.74
CA PHE A 375 -40.83 35.16 -10.28
C PHE A 375 -41.53 34.24 -9.28
N LYS A 376 -40.80 33.27 -8.71
CA LYS A 376 -41.35 32.29 -7.75
C LYS A 376 -41.81 32.95 -6.46
N ARG A 377 -41.21 34.09 -6.05
CA ARG A 377 -41.67 34.88 -4.90
C ARG A 377 -42.97 35.64 -5.19
N ALA A 378 -43.17 36.10 -6.43
CA ALA A 378 -44.35 36.86 -6.83
C ALA A 378 -45.58 36.00 -7.14
N HIS A 379 -45.41 34.70 -7.37
CA HIS A 379 -46.49 33.76 -7.72
C HIS A 379 -46.62 32.68 -6.65
N GLN A 380 -47.83 32.49 -6.12
CA GLN A 380 -48.06 31.37 -5.20
C GLN A 380 -47.96 30.02 -5.93
N PRO A 381 -47.46 28.95 -5.27
CA PRO A 381 -47.50 27.61 -5.82
C PRO A 381 -48.94 27.22 -6.16
N GLN A 382 -49.16 26.82 -7.41
CA GLN A 382 -50.44 26.33 -7.88
C GLN A 382 -50.52 24.81 -7.69
N PRO A 383 -51.67 24.26 -7.30
CA PRO A 383 -51.85 22.81 -7.24
C PRO A 383 -51.71 22.19 -8.64
N LEU A 384 -51.21 20.96 -8.70
CA LEU A 384 -51.01 20.19 -9.94
C LEU A 384 -52.28 20.12 -10.82
N SER A 385 -53.46 20.11 -10.19
CA SER A 385 -54.76 20.15 -10.87
C SER A 385 -54.94 21.37 -11.77
N ASP A 386 -54.41 22.52 -11.36
CA ASP A 386 -54.55 23.79 -12.08
C ASP A 386 -53.53 23.89 -13.24
N LEU A 387 -52.46 23.08 -13.18
CA LEU A 387 -51.44 22.94 -14.22
C LEU A 387 -51.80 21.86 -15.26
N ALA A 388 -52.96 21.20 -15.13
CA ALA A 388 -53.43 20.12 -15.99
C ALA A 388 -52.41 18.98 -16.18
N LEU A 389 -51.64 18.66 -15.13
CA LEU A 389 -50.60 17.63 -15.12
C LEU A 389 -50.84 16.60 -14.03
N THR A 390 -50.49 15.36 -14.34
CA THR A 390 -50.28 14.31 -13.33
C THR A 390 -48.88 14.44 -12.71
N GLU A 391 -48.72 13.86 -11.52
CA GLU A 391 -47.42 13.84 -10.84
C GLU A 391 -46.34 13.14 -11.67
N GLN A 392 -46.69 12.04 -12.37
CA GLN A 392 -45.76 11.30 -13.23
C GLN A 392 -45.26 12.15 -14.42
N GLU A 393 -46.15 12.91 -15.06
CA GLU A 393 -45.78 13.79 -16.17
C GLU A 393 -44.86 14.93 -15.72
N LEU A 394 -45.02 15.44 -14.50
CA LEU A 394 -44.13 16.44 -13.91
C LEU A 394 -42.72 15.86 -13.70
N TRP A 395 -42.62 14.64 -13.18
CA TRP A 395 -41.35 13.93 -13.00
C TRP A 395 -40.66 13.66 -14.35
N ASP A 396 -41.40 13.14 -15.32
CA ASP A 396 -40.87 12.83 -16.65
C ASP A 396 -40.34 14.10 -17.34
N TRP A 397 -41.08 15.23 -17.23
CA TRP A 397 -40.62 16.53 -17.72
C TRP A 397 -39.32 16.98 -17.04
N TYR A 398 -39.26 16.90 -15.71
CA TYR A 398 -38.09 17.32 -14.95
C TYR A 398 -36.84 16.50 -15.29
N ILE A 399 -36.98 15.18 -15.33
CA ILE A 399 -35.91 14.24 -15.68
C ILE A 399 -35.46 14.48 -17.13
N ALA A 400 -36.39 14.65 -18.07
CA ALA A 400 -36.07 14.94 -19.47
C ALA A 400 -35.25 16.23 -19.64
N ARG A 401 -35.54 17.26 -18.83
CA ARG A 401 -34.82 18.54 -18.86
C ARG A 401 -33.43 18.48 -18.24
N LYS A 402 -33.18 17.48 -17.38
CA LYS A 402 -31.95 17.33 -16.59
C LYS A 402 -31.10 16.12 -17.02
N GLN A 403 -31.36 15.55 -18.19
CA GLN A 403 -30.77 14.30 -18.71
C GLN A 403 -29.25 14.16 -18.60
N ASN A 404 -28.49 15.26 -18.57
CA ASN A 404 -27.02 15.24 -18.46
C ASN A 404 -26.49 15.43 -17.02
N THR A 405 -27.36 15.61 -16.03
CA THR A 405 -26.96 15.94 -14.64
C THR A 405 -27.54 14.96 -13.61
N ILE A 406 -28.55 14.19 -13.98
CA ILE A 406 -29.24 13.25 -13.10
C ILE A 406 -28.95 11.82 -13.53
N THR A 407 -28.43 11.02 -12.60
CA THR A 407 -27.96 9.65 -12.82
C THR A 407 -29.03 8.58 -12.55
N THR A 408 -30.01 8.84 -11.69
CA THR A 408 -31.14 7.94 -11.40
C THR A 408 -32.46 8.47 -11.97
N LYS A 409 -33.34 7.56 -12.38
CA LYS A 409 -34.69 7.88 -12.85
C LYS A 409 -35.76 7.66 -11.77
N ASP A 410 -35.38 7.19 -10.58
CA ASP A 410 -36.33 6.98 -9.47
C ASP A 410 -36.55 8.28 -8.69
N PRO A 411 -37.76 8.86 -8.70
CA PRO A 411 -38.08 10.08 -7.94
C PRO A 411 -37.84 9.97 -6.43
N ASN A 412 -37.88 8.75 -5.87
CA ASN A 412 -37.65 8.55 -4.43
C ASN A 412 -36.18 8.72 -4.03
N ASP A 413 -35.26 8.56 -4.97
CA ASP A 413 -33.84 8.80 -4.74
C ASP A 413 -33.45 10.25 -5.12
N LEU A 414 -34.24 10.93 -5.97
CA LEU A 414 -33.95 12.26 -6.54
C LEU A 414 -33.83 13.42 -5.53
N TYR A 415 -34.63 13.45 -4.47
CA TYR A 415 -34.66 14.59 -3.54
C TYR A 415 -33.34 14.72 -2.75
N LEU A 416 -32.76 13.58 -2.36
CA LEU A 416 -31.45 13.52 -1.71
C LEU A 416 -30.33 14.06 -2.62
N ILE A 417 -30.35 13.70 -3.91
CA ILE A 417 -29.36 14.14 -4.93
C ILE A 417 -29.25 15.65 -5.01
N LEU A 418 -30.41 16.28 -4.98
CA LEU A 418 -30.57 17.68 -5.30
C LEU A 418 -30.48 18.56 -4.05
N GLY A 419 -30.25 17.95 -2.86
CA GLY A 419 -30.13 18.63 -1.59
C GLY A 419 -31.47 19.07 -0.97
N PHE A 420 -32.58 18.43 -1.33
CA PHE A 420 -33.89 18.68 -0.73
C PHE A 420 -34.08 17.82 0.53
N THR A 421 -34.92 18.28 1.46
CA THR A 421 -35.19 17.58 2.73
C THR A 421 -36.22 16.47 2.59
N SER A 422 -37.14 16.58 1.63
CA SER A 422 -38.14 15.55 1.33
C SER A 422 -38.54 15.49 -0.15
N ARG A 423 -39.21 14.40 -0.52
CA ARG A 423 -39.81 14.21 -1.85
C ARG A 423 -40.89 15.25 -2.12
N GLU A 424 -41.68 15.60 -1.11
CA GLU A 424 -42.73 16.62 -1.20
C GLU A 424 -42.14 18.00 -1.50
N GLU A 425 -41.07 18.38 -0.78
CA GLU A 425 -40.38 19.65 -1.02
C GLU A 425 -39.84 19.74 -2.46
N LEU A 426 -39.22 18.65 -2.95
CA LEU A 426 -38.76 18.58 -4.33
C LEU A 426 -39.93 18.69 -5.32
N ALA A 427 -41.03 17.98 -5.09
CA ALA A 427 -42.19 18.01 -5.97
C ALA A 427 -42.79 19.42 -6.07
N GLU A 428 -42.93 20.13 -4.94
CA GLU A 428 -43.37 21.52 -4.90
C GLU A 428 -42.42 22.45 -5.67
N ALA A 429 -41.10 22.29 -5.48
CA ALA A 429 -40.10 23.10 -6.15
C ALA A 429 -40.08 22.88 -7.68
N ILE A 430 -40.29 21.63 -8.13
CA ILE A 430 -40.40 21.29 -9.56
C ILE A 430 -41.68 21.88 -10.15
N ALA A 431 -42.81 21.79 -9.45
CA ALA A 431 -44.08 22.37 -9.92
C ALA A 431 -43.98 23.89 -10.12
N GLN A 432 -43.31 24.60 -9.19
CA GLN A 432 -43.03 26.03 -9.35
C GLN A 432 -42.08 26.33 -10.53
N ASP A 433 -41.08 25.45 -10.77
CA ASP A 433 -40.18 25.60 -11.92
C ASP A 433 -40.90 25.37 -13.24
N TYR A 434 -41.83 24.42 -13.28
CA TYR A 434 -42.69 24.17 -14.44
C TYR A 434 -43.58 25.36 -14.77
N HIS A 435 -44.21 25.98 -13.75
CA HIS A 435 -44.99 27.20 -13.95
C HIS A 435 -44.14 28.34 -14.53
N TYR A 436 -42.91 28.54 -14.02
CA TYR A 436 -41.98 29.51 -14.61
C TYR A 436 -41.64 29.17 -16.07
N TYR A 437 -41.43 27.88 -16.38
CA TYR A 437 -41.15 27.42 -17.74
C TYR A 437 -42.29 27.74 -18.71
N LEU A 438 -43.55 27.50 -18.33
CA LEU A 438 -44.72 27.81 -19.15
C LEU A 438 -44.81 29.31 -19.49
N GLN A 439 -44.57 30.19 -18.50
CA GLN A 439 -44.60 31.63 -18.75
C GLN A 439 -43.43 32.13 -19.62
N LYS A 440 -42.27 31.46 -19.55
CA LYS A 440 -41.11 31.78 -20.39
C LYS A 440 -41.27 31.26 -21.83
N GLY A 441 -41.96 30.13 -22.02
CA GLY A 441 -42.26 29.53 -23.32
C GLY A 441 -43.37 30.23 -24.12
N ALA A 442 -44.10 31.16 -23.49
CA ALA A 442 -45.15 31.98 -24.12
C ALA A 442 -44.63 33.30 -24.74
N LYS A 443 -43.32 33.46 -24.92
CA LYS A 443 -42.68 34.64 -25.54
C LYS A 443 -41.82 34.28 -26.75
#